data_AF-A0A259LS39-F1
#
_entry.id   AF-A0A259LS39-F1
#
_cell.length_a   1.000
_cell.length_b   1.000
_cell.length_c   1.000
_cell.angle_alpha   90.00
_cell.angle_beta   90.00
_cell.angle_gamma   90.00
#
_symmetry.space_group_name_H-M   'P 1'
#
loop_
_entity.id
_entity.type
_entity.pdbx_description
1 polymer ?
#
loop_
_entity_poly.entity_id
_entity_poly.type
_entity_poly.pdbx_seq_one_letter_code
_entity_poly.pdbx_strand_id
1 'polypeptide(L)'
;MTSIPRKQAAQLQTLVSIKRQKAEQDMLSLQMEVRRIEAEIAGIGENLKALDRTGEEFDGASLARQHGAVERMIAEMERRKAELAARREDLEGAREALKRAMHSEDRIGEL
;
A
#
# COMPACT_ATOMS: atom_id res chain seq x y z
N MET A 1 2.08 14.46 43.27
CA MET A 1 2.52 13.81 42.02
C MET A 1 2.85 12.36 42.35
N THR A 2 2.06 11.42 41.87
CA THR A 2 2.26 9.99 42.14
C THR A 2 3.38 9.49 41.22
N SER A 3 4.58 9.26 41.77
CA SER A 3 5.70 8.74 40.97
C SER A 3 5.39 7.30 40.56
N ILE A 4 5.42 7.01 39.27
CA ILE A 4 5.28 5.65 38.76
C ILE A 4 6.49 4.83 39.26
N PRO A 5 6.29 3.62 39.82
CA PRO A 5 7.39 2.74 40.18
C PRO A 5 8.30 2.46 38.97
N ARG A 6 9.63 2.54 39.14
CA ARG A 6 10.63 2.34 38.06
C ARG A 6 10.38 1.10 37.18
N LYS A 7 9.92 0.01 37.80
CA LYS A 7 9.57 -1.23 37.09
C LYS A 7 8.39 -1.05 36.13
N GLN A 8 7.37 -0.29 36.53
CA GLN A 8 6.21 0.01 35.69
C GLN A 8 6.59 0.99 34.57
N ALA A 9 7.45 1.98 34.84
CA ALA A 9 7.98 2.88 33.81
C ALA A 9 8.76 2.12 32.73
N ALA A 10 9.65 1.19 33.12
CA ALA A 10 10.40 0.35 32.17
C ALA A 10 9.50 -0.59 31.34
N GLN A 11 8.43 -1.13 31.94
CA GLN A 11 7.44 -1.94 31.24
C GLN A 11 6.65 -1.11 30.22
N LEU A 12 6.26 0.12 30.58
CA LEU A 12 5.57 1.05 29.68
C LEU A 12 6.46 1.45 28.50
N GLN A 13 7.74 1.77 28.76
CA GLN A 13 8.71 2.07 27.72
C GLN A 13 8.83 0.91 26.73
N THR A 14 9.01 -0.32 27.23
CA THR A 14 9.12 -1.52 26.39
C THR A 14 7.87 -1.73 25.53
N LEU A 15 6.69 -1.57 26.13
CA LEU A 15 5.42 -1.74 25.43
C LEU A 15 5.23 -0.70 24.32
N VAL A 16 5.64 0.54 24.55
CA VAL A 16 5.53 1.60 23.53
C VAL A 16 6.56 1.43 22.42
N SER A 17 7.80 1.04 22.71
CA SER A 17 8.79 0.73 21.69
C SER A 17 8.33 -0.43 20.78
N ILE A 18 7.71 -1.48 21.35
CA ILE A 18 7.11 -2.58 20.56
C ILE A 18 5.97 -2.06 19.67
N LYS A 19 5.10 -1.18 20.20
CA LYS A 19 4.02 -0.57 19.42
C LYS A 19 4.54 0.28 18.26
N ARG A 20 5.60 1.08 18.46
CA ARG A 20 6.26 1.82 17.38
C ARG A 20 6.80 0.88 16.33
N GLN A 21 7.56 -0.13 16.73
CA GLN A 21 8.15 -1.09 15.80
C GLN A 21 7.08 -1.79 14.95
N LYS A 22 5.94 -2.17 15.56
CA LYS A 22 4.81 -2.73 14.83
C LYS A 22 4.22 -1.73 13.82
N ALA A 23 4.00 -0.48 14.23
CA ALA A 23 3.48 0.55 13.32
C ALA A 23 4.43 0.83 12.15
N GLU A 24 5.74 0.78 12.36
CA GLU A 24 6.76 0.91 11.30
C GLU A 24 6.69 -0.25 10.31
N GLN A 25 6.57 -1.49 10.82
CA GLN A 25 6.43 -2.68 9.98
C GLN A 25 5.14 -2.62 9.15
N ASP A 26 4.01 -2.29 9.78
CA ASP A 26 2.71 -2.18 9.10
C ASP A 26 2.78 -1.11 7.99
N MET A 27 3.42 0.04 8.25
CA MET A 27 3.64 1.08 7.24
C MET A 27 4.52 0.59 6.08
N LEU A 28 5.65 -0.09 6.37
CA LEU A 28 6.55 -0.61 5.34
C LEU A 28 5.85 -1.64 4.45
N SER A 29 5.07 -2.55 5.04
CA SER A 29 4.28 -3.54 4.30
C SER A 29 3.30 -2.86 3.33
N LEU A 30 2.55 -1.85 3.81
CA LEU A 30 1.62 -1.10 2.95
C LEU A 30 2.34 -0.34 1.84
N GLN A 31 3.50 0.25 2.11
CA GLN A 31 4.31 0.90 1.06
C GLN A 31 4.76 -0.09 -0.02
N MET A 32 5.15 -1.31 0.36
CA MET A 32 5.52 -2.35 -0.60
C MET A 32 4.33 -2.80 -1.45
N GLU A 33 3.14 -2.95 -0.84
CA GLU A 33 1.92 -3.31 -1.55
C GLU A 33 1.48 -2.23 -2.55
N VAL A 34 1.52 -0.95 -2.15
CA VAL A 34 1.24 0.18 -3.04
C VAL A 34 2.18 0.16 -4.26
N ARG A 35 3.49 0.00 -4.03
CA ARG A 35 4.47 -0.08 -5.13
C ARG A 35 4.23 -1.28 -6.06
N ARG A 36 3.84 -2.43 -5.50
CA ARG A 36 3.50 -3.62 -6.30
C ARG A 36 2.31 -3.33 -7.21
N ILE A 37 1.22 -2.77 -6.67
CA ILE A 37 0.01 -2.48 -7.45
C ILE A 37 0.31 -1.43 -8.54
N GLU A 38 1.10 -0.41 -8.24
CA GLU A 38 1.55 0.58 -9.23
C GLU A 38 2.33 -0.07 -10.39
N ALA A 39 3.23 -1.00 -10.08
CA ALA A 39 3.98 -1.75 -11.10
C ALA A 39 3.07 -2.64 -11.96
N GLU A 40 2.05 -3.27 -11.36
CA GLU A 40 1.07 -4.08 -12.08
C GLU A 40 0.21 -3.24 -13.03
N ILE A 41 -0.25 -2.06 -12.59
CA ILE A 41 -0.97 -1.10 -13.43
C ILE A 41 -0.09 -0.65 -14.61
N ALA A 42 1.18 -0.31 -14.35
CA ALA A 42 2.13 0.06 -15.39
C ALA A 42 2.33 -1.07 -16.40
N GLY A 43 2.46 -2.32 -15.94
CA GLY A 43 2.57 -3.50 -16.80
C GLY A 43 1.35 -3.71 -17.70
N ILE A 44 0.12 -3.54 -17.16
CA ILE A 44 -1.10 -3.60 -17.97
C ILE A 44 -1.12 -2.49 -19.02
N GLY A 45 -0.70 -1.27 -18.65
CA GLY A 45 -0.61 -0.13 -19.57
C GLY A 45 0.38 -0.35 -20.72
N GLU A 46 1.55 -0.93 -20.45
CA GLU A 46 2.52 -1.27 -21.51
C GLU A 46 2.00 -2.38 -22.42
N ASN A 47 1.31 -3.39 -21.88
CA ASN A 47 0.69 -4.43 -22.70
C ASN A 47 -0.42 -3.88 -23.62
N LEU A 48 -1.23 -2.92 -23.15
CA LEU A 48 -2.23 -2.24 -23.98
C LEU A 48 -1.58 -1.45 -25.12
N LYS A 49 -0.50 -0.70 -24.84
CA LYS A 49 0.27 0.02 -25.88
C LYS A 49 0.88 -0.92 -26.91
N ALA A 50 1.36 -2.08 -26.48
CA ALA A 50 1.93 -3.09 -27.38
C ALA A 50 0.87 -3.64 -28.35
N LEU A 51 -0.35 -3.90 -27.84
CA LEU A 51 -1.48 -4.37 -28.67
C LEU A 51 -1.91 -3.33 -29.71
N ASP A 52 -1.92 -2.05 -29.34
CA ASP A 52 -2.28 -0.94 -30.24
C ASP A 52 -1.30 -0.85 -31.45
N ARG A 53 -0.01 -1.09 -31.22
CA ARG A 53 1.02 -1.09 -32.28
C ARG A 53 0.93 -2.27 -33.25
N THR A 54 0.24 -3.34 -32.89
CA THR A 54 0.17 -4.57 -33.70
C THR A 54 -1.04 -4.62 -34.66
N GLY A 55 -1.93 -3.62 -34.63
CA GLY A 55 -3.23 -3.66 -35.32
C GLY A 55 -3.23 -3.59 -36.85
N GLU A 56 -2.09 -3.64 -37.54
CA GLU A 56 -2.01 -3.39 -38.99
C GLU A 56 -2.31 -4.63 -39.88
N GLU A 57 -2.31 -5.86 -39.34
CA GLU A 57 -2.45 -7.09 -40.16
C GLU A 57 -3.35 -8.16 -39.51
N PHE A 58 -4.68 -8.00 -39.45
CA PHE A 58 -5.53 -9.02 -38.83
C PHE A 58 -6.92 -9.24 -39.46
N ASP A 59 -7.36 -10.52 -39.47
CA ASP A 59 -8.73 -10.93 -39.85
C ASP A 59 -9.76 -10.58 -38.74
N GLY A 60 -11.06 -10.65 -39.09
CA GLY A 60 -12.15 -10.30 -38.17
C GLY A 60 -12.26 -11.14 -36.89
N ALA A 61 -11.83 -12.41 -36.89
CA ALA A 61 -11.83 -13.26 -35.70
C ALA A 61 -10.65 -12.96 -34.76
N SER A 62 -9.53 -12.48 -35.32
CA SER A 62 -8.42 -11.95 -34.53
C SER A 62 -8.81 -10.63 -33.84
N LEU A 63 -9.49 -9.73 -34.55
CA LEU A 63 -9.99 -8.46 -34.01
C LEU A 63 -10.99 -8.65 -32.87
N ALA A 64 -11.96 -9.57 -33.00
CA ALA A 64 -12.93 -9.84 -31.93
C ALA A 64 -12.27 -10.37 -30.66
N ARG A 65 -11.27 -11.25 -30.79
CA ARG A 65 -10.50 -11.78 -29.64
C ARG A 65 -9.64 -10.69 -28.99
N GLN A 66 -9.03 -9.83 -29.80
CA GLN A 66 -8.23 -8.71 -29.31
C GLN A 66 -9.10 -7.71 -28.54
N HIS A 67 -10.27 -7.34 -29.08
CA HIS A 67 -11.23 -6.48 -28.38
C HIS A 67 -11.63 -7.04 -27.02
N GLY A 68 -12.02 -8.32 -26.94
CA GLY A 68 -12.37 -8.94 -25.66
C GLY A 68 -11.19 -9.08 -24.68
N ALA A 69 -9.95 -9.19 -25.18
CA ALA A 69 -8.76 -9.14 -24.33
C ALA A 69 -8.51 -7.73 -23.79
N VAL A 70 -8.64 -6.70 -24.63
CA VAL A 70 -8.48 -5.29 -24.25
C VAL A 70 -9.51 -4.89 -23.21
N GLU A 71 -10.78 -5.22 -23.40
CA GLU A 71 -11.84 -4.94 -22.41
C GLU A 71 -11.55 -5.56 -21.04
N ARG A 72 -11.08 -6.81 -21.02
CA ARG A 72 -10.68 -7.48 -19.78
C ARG A 72 -9.48 -6.82 -19.11
N MET A 73 -8.49 -6.39 -19.89
CA MET A 73 -7.32 -5.67 -19.36
C MET A 73 -7.69 -4.30 -18.80
N ILE A 74 -8.61 -3.56 -19.45
CA ILE A 74 -9.13 -2.29 -18.94
C ILE A 74 -9.90 -2.53 -17.63
N ALA A 75 -10.78 -3.53 -17.58
CA ALA A 75 -11.51 -3.86 -16.37
C ALA A 75 -10.58 -4.25 -15.21
N GLU A 76 -9.53 -5.03 -15.50
CA GLU A 76 -8.51 -5.38 -14.51
C GLU A 76 -7.73 -4.14 -14.04
N MET A 77 -7.35 -3.24 -14.95
CA MET A 77 -6.68 -2.00 -14.59
C MET A 77 -7.53 -1.13 -13.66
N GLU A 78 -8.83 -1.00 -13.93
CA GLU A 78 -9.75 -0.25 -13.07
C GLU A 78 -9.91 -0.90 -11.69
N ARG A 79 -9.97 -2.23 -11.61
CA ARG A 79 -9.94 -2.95 -10.32
C ARG A 79 -8.67 -2.67 -9.53
N ARG A 80 -7.50 -2.71 -10.18
CA ARG A 80 -6.21 -2.41 -9.53
C ARG A 80 -6.11 -0.96 -9.11
N LYS A 81 -6.68 -0.01 -9.86
CA LYS A 81 -6.76 1.40 -9.44
C LYS A 81 -7.63 1.57 -8.19
N ALA A 82 -8.75 0.87 -8.10
CA ALA A 82 -9.59 0.87 -6.91
C ALA A 82 -8.86 0.25 -5.70
N GLU A 83 -8.16 -0.87 -5.90
CA GLU A 83 -7.30 -1.48 -4.87
C GLU A 83 -6.21 -0.50 -4.42
N LEU A 84 -5.52 0.16 -5.37
CA LEU A 84 -4.49 1.15 -5.07
C LEU A 84 -5.03 2.32 -4.24
N ALA A 85 -6.24 2.80 -4.55
CA ALA A 85 -6.87 3.87 -3.79
C ALA A 85 -7.13 3.45 -2.34
N ALA A 86 -7.68 2.25 -2.12
CA ALA A 86 -7.89 1.71 -0.78
C ALA A 86 -6.57 1.54 -0.01
N ARG A 87 -5.53 0.98 -0.64
CA ARG A 87 -4.23 0.80 0.02
C ARG A 87 -3.52 2.11 0.33
N ARG A 88 -3.75 3.16 -0.46
CA ARG A 88 -3.24 4.51 -0.15
C ARG A 88 -3.93 5.12 1.06
N GLU A 89 -5.23 4.89 1.22
CA GLU A 89 -5.97 5.29 2.42
C GLU A 89 -5.45 4.54 3.66
N ASP A 90 -5.26 3.22 3.56
CA ASP A 90 -4.65 2.41 4.62
C ASP A 90 -3.25 2.91 5.00
N LEU A 91 -2.43 3.27 4.01
CA LEU A 91 -1.08 3.79 4.23
C LEU A 91 -1.11 5.13 4.99
N GLU A 92 -2.07 6.00 4.69
CA GLU A 92 -2.23 7.25 5.43
C GLU A 92 -2.68 6.99 6.88
N GLY A 93 -3.59 6.04 7.08
CA GLY A 93 -3.95 5.56 8.41
C GLY A 93 -2.77 5.01 9.21
N ALA A 94 -1.90 4.24 8.56
CA ALA A 94 -0.68 3.69 9.16
C ALA A 94 0.35 4.78 9.50
N ARG A 95 0.50 5.81 8.67
CA ARG A 95 1.36 6.98 8.96
C ARG A 95 0.90 7.72 10.21
N GLU A 96 -0.39 7.97 10.33
CA GLU A 96 -0.95 8.62 11.50
C GLU A 96 -0.84 7.73 12.75
N ALA A 97 -0.97 6.41 12.61
CA ALA A 97 -0.72 5.48 13.70
C ALA A 97 0.74 5.50 14.18
N LEU A 98 1.71 5.51 13.25
CA LEU A 98 3.13 5.62 13.56
C LEU A 98 3.45 6.94 14.27
N LYS A 99 2.93 8.06 13.77
CA LYS A 99 3.08 9.38 14.40
C LYS A 99 2.58 9.39 15.84
N ARG A 100 1.41 8.80 16.11
CA ARG A 100 0.88 8.65 17.47
C ARG A 100 1.77 7.76 18.35
N ALA A 101 2.34 6.70 17.80
CA ALA A 101 3.25 5.82 18.52
C ALA A 101 4.54 6.54 18.92
N MET A 102 5.15 7.31 17.99
CA MET A 102 6.33 8.12 18.27
C MET A 102 6.05 9.17 19.36
N HIS A 103 4.95 9.92 19.24
CA HIS A 103 4.55 10.88 20.29
C HIS A 103 4.31 10.24 21.66
N SER A 104 3.84 8.98 21.69
CA SER A 104 3.66 8.26 22.95
C SER A 104 5.00 7.82 23.55
N GLU A 105 5.98 7.51 22.71
CA GLU A 105 7.35 7.15 23.15
C GLU A 105 8.06 8.36 23.73
N ASP A 106 7.98 9.51 23.05
CA ASP A 106 8.57 10.77 23.51
C ASP A 106 8.05 11.16 24.90
N ARG A 107 6.72 11.09 25.11
CA ARG A 107 6.10 11.41 26.41
C ARG A 107 6.49 10.45 27.53
N ILE A 108 6.77 9.19 27.24
CA ILE A 108 7.25 8.25 28.28
C ILE A 108 8.71 8.54 28.61
N GLY A 109 9.52 8.98 27.65
CA GLY A 109 10.89 9.44 27.90
C GLY A 109 10.97 10.67 28.83
N GLU A 110 9.90 11.45 28.92
CA GLU A 110 9.78 12.62 29.80
C GLU A 110 9.26 12.32 31.22
N LEU A 111 8.85 11.07 31.52
CA LEU A 111 8.30 10.61 32.82
C LEU A 111 9.37 10.07 33.77
#